data_AF-A0A164HSQ9-F1
#
_entry.id   AF-A0A164HSQ9-F1
#
_cell.length_a   1.000
_cell.length_b   1.000
_cell.length_c   1.000
_cell.angle_alpha   90.00
_cell.angle_beta   90.00
_cell.angle_gamma   90.00
#
_symmetry.space_group_name_H-M   'P 1'
#
loop_
_entity.id
_entity.type
_entity.pdbx_description
1 polymer ?
#
loop_
_entity_poly.entity_id
_entity_poly.type
_entity_poly.pdbx_seq_one_letter_code
_entity_poly.pdbx_strand_id
1 'polypeptide(L)'
;EELPVKTLEEFVSFENLLLFDERKRASLVRFVRNIGGATEGDSVSRAWKEVVSVEVRAQCNWNGVRRGRIKKHKLNKSPIVLAVWNGLRQNPACSNFTDAALQFETVKAFVRAAEATRRIAARAILLAEREADHNDEHNAEENI
;
A
#
# COMPACT_ATOMS: atom_id res chain seq x y z
N GLU A 1 -13.23 6.82 -7.13
CA GLU A 1 -11.80 6.67 -6.94
C GLU A 1 -11.14 6.03 -8.13
N GLU A 2 -10.10 6.72 -8.62
CA GLU A 2 -9.11 6.12 -9.50
C GLU A 2 -8.15 5.29 -8.62
N LEU A 3 -7.87 4.06 -9.05
CA LEU A 3 -6.97 3.16 -8.34
C LEU A 3 -5.63 3.09 -9.08
N PRO A 4 -4.49 2.92 -8.39
CA PRO A 4 -4.37 2.82 -6.94
C PRO A 4 -4.51 4.18 -6.23
N VAL A 5 -5.06 4.18 -5.01
CA VAL A 5 -5.11 5.37 -4.15
C VAL A 5 -3.70 5.81 -3.78
N LYS A 6 -3.37 7.10 -3.98
CA LYS A 6 -1.97 7.58 -3.93
C LYS A 6 -1.64 8.37 -2.68
N THR A 7 -2.63 8.99 -2.04
CA THR A 7 -2.42 9.77 -0.81
C THR A 7 -3.23 9.23 0.37
N LEU A 8 -2.78 9.55 1.59
CA LEU A 8 -3.51 9.13 2.80
C LEU A 8 -4.86 9.85 2.93
N GLU A 9 -4.96 11.08 2.45
CA GLU A 9 -6.20 11.85 2.42
C GLU A 9 -7.24 11.23 1.48
N GLU A 10 -6.83 10.83 0.28
CA GLU A 10 -7.67 10.07 -0.65
C GLU A 10 -8.08 8.73 -0.04
N PHE A 11 -7.17 8.05 0.68
CA PHE A 11 -7.48 6.78 1.34
C PHE A 11 -8.58 6.93 2.39
N VAL A 12 -8.47 7.95 3.25
CA VAL A 12 -9.50 8.25 4.28
C VAL A 12 -10.81 8.67 3.63
N SER A 13 -10.75 9.52 2.60
CA SER A 13 -11.94 9.92 1.82
C SER A 13 -12.63 8.72 1.18
N PHE A 14 -11.84 7.78 0.63
CA PHE A 14 -12.38 6.58 0.02
C PHE A 14 -12.96 5.62 1.04
N GLU A 15 -12.33 5.42 2.20
CA GLU A 15 -12.91 4.66 3.31
C GLU A 15 -14.28 5.21 3.73
N ASN A 16 -14.38 6.53 3.89
CA ASN A 16 -15.64 7.18 4.22
C ASN A 16 -16.68 6.98 3.13
N LEU A 17 -16.30 7.11 1.86
CA LEU A 17 -17.21 6.84 0.74
C LEU A 17 -17.74 5.40 0.76
N LEU A 18 -16.87 4.42 1.05
CA LEU A 18 -17.24 3.00 1.09
C LEU A 18 -18.21 2.65 2.24
N LEU A 19 -18.30 3.47 3.30
CA LEU A 19 -19.27 3.29 4.37
C LEU A 19 -20.71 3.55 3.92
N PHE A 20 -20.91 4.54 3.04
CA PHE A 20 -22.24 5.03 2.69
C PHE A 20 -22.65 4.66 1.26
N ASP A 21 -21.68 4.52 0.34
CA ASP A 21 -21.94 4.20 -1.05
C ASP A 21 -21.75 2.69 -1.32
N GLU A 22 -22.87 1.96 -1.26
CA GLU A 22 -22.90 0.53 -1.56
C GLU A 22 -22.47 0.22 -3.00
N ARG A 23 -22.77 1.08 -3.97
CA ARG A 23 -22.38 0.85 -5.37
C ARG A 23 -20.87 0.94 -5.51
N LYS A 24 -20.23 1.90 -4.85
CA LYS A 24 -18.75 2.01 -4.82
C LYS A 24 -18.12 0.82 -4.12
N ARG A 25 -18.68 0.39 -2.99
CA ARG A 25 -18.23 -0.83 -2.29
C ARG A 25 -18.35 -2.08 -3.16
N ALA A 26 -19.48 -2.28 -3.84
CA ALA A 26 -19.68 -3.39 -4.76
C ALA A 26 -18.73 -3.33 -5.97
N SER A 27 -18.44 -2.12 -6.47
CA SER A 27 -17.48 -1.92 -7.56
C SER A 27 -16.06 -2.32 -7.15
N LEU A 28 -15.61 -1.94 -5.96
CA LEU A 28 -14.30 -2.33 -5.44
C LEU A 28 -14.21 -3.85 -5.23
N VAL A 29 -15.25 -4.45 -4.64
CA VAL A 29 -15.33 -5.91 -4.46
C VAL A 29 -15.21 -6.62 -5.81
N ARG A 30 -15.94 -6.16 -6.84
CA ARG A 30 -15.88 -6.74 -8.19
C ARG A 30 -14.52 -6.57 -8.85
N PHE A 31 -13.89 -5.41 -8.69
CA PHE A 31 -12.54 -5.15 -9.17
C PHE A 31 -11.56 -6.15 -8.55
N VAL A 32 -11.56 -6.27 -7.22
CA VAL A 32 -10.65 -7.16 -6.49
C VAL A 32 -10.93 -8.64 -6.75
N ARG A 33 -12.19 -9.03 -6.98
CA ARG A 33 -12.54 -10.40 -7.38
C ARG A 33 -11.76 -10.89 -8.59
N ASN A 34 -11.45 -10.01 -9.53
CA ASN A 34 -10.71 -10.38 -10.74
C ASN A 34 -9.19 -10.46 -10.49
N ILE A 35 -8.74 -10.18 -9.27
CA ILE A 35 -7.35 -10.30 -8.84
C ILE A 35 -7.19 -11.63 -8.09
N GLY A 36 -6.20 -12.40 -8.50
CA GLY A 36 -5.78 -13.62 -7.84
C GLY A 36 -4.27 -13.77 -7.91
N GLY A 37 -3.78 -14.93 -7.50
CA GLY A 37 -2.36 -15.24 -7.42
C GLY A 37 -2.15 -16.73 -7.24
N ALA A 38 -0.90 -17.16 -7.34
CA ALA A 38 -0.55 -18.57 -7.17
C ALA A 38 -0.70 -19.05 -5.72
N THR A 39 -0.61 -18.12 -4.76
CA THR A 39 -0.69 -18.38 -3.32
C THR A 39 -1.53 -17.29 -2.64
N GLU A 40 -1.96 -17.55 -1.41
CA GLU A 40 -2.68 -16.56 -0.59
C GLU A 40 -1.93 -15.24 -0.46
N GLY A 41 -0.64 -15.31 -0.10
CA GLY A 41 0.21 -14.12 0.02
C GLY A 41 0.39 -13.38 -1.30
N ASP A 42 0.44 -14.09 -2.43
CA ASP A 42 0.51 -13.47 -3.76
C ASP A 42 -0.80 -12.73 -4.10
N SER A 43 -1.96 -13.39 -3.92
CA SER A 43 -3.27 -12.79 -4.15
C SER A 43 -3.48 -11.51 -3.33
N VAL A 44 -3.18 -11.56 -2.03
CA VAL A 44 -3.32 -10.41 -1.13
C VAL A 44 -2.35 -9.29 -1.50
N SER A 45 -1.08 -9.63 -1.78
CA SER A 45 -0.06 -8.66 -2.20
C SER A 45 -0.44 -7.95 -3.50
N ARG A 46 -0.92 -8.70 -4.50
CA ARG A 46 -1.37 -8.16 -5.78
C ARG A 46 -2.59 -7.26 -5.62
N ALA A 47 -3.61 -7.71 -4.89
CA ALA A 47 -4.79 -6.89 -4.62
C ALA A 47 -4.42 -5.54 -3.98
N TRP A 48 -3.54 -5.55 -2.98
CA TRP A 48 -3.12 -4.32 -2.33
C TRP A 48 -2.29 -3.40 -3.22
N LYS A 49 -1.48 -3.92 -4.15
CA LYS A 49 -0.74 -3.10 -5.12
C LYS A 49 -1.67 -2.36 -6.09
N GLU A 50 -2.76 -3.01 -6.49
CA GLU A 50 -3.75 -2.43 -7.40
C GLU A 50 -4.67 -1.41 -6.70
N VAL A 51 -4.98 -1.62 -5.41
CA VAL A 51 -5.92 -0.75 -4.68
C VAL A 51 -5.22 0.44 -4.03
N VAL A 52 -3.99 0.28 -3.54
CA VAL A 52 -3.33 1.29 -2.70
C VAL A 52 -1.83 1.38 -2.99
N SER A 53 -1.33 2.60 -3.18
CA SER A 53 0.09 2.86 -3.41
C SER A 53 0.98 2.37 -2.25
N VAL A 54 2.26 2.18 -2.54
CA VAL A 54 3.22 1.76 -1.51
C VAL A 54 3.40 2.86 -0.44
N GLU A 55 3.29 4.12 -0.83
CA GLU A 55 3.38 5.31 0.03
C GLU A 55 2.24 5.35 1.05
N VAL A 56 1.00 5.09 0.63
CA VAL A 56 -0.15 5.02 1.54
C VAL A 56 -0.04 3.81 2.45
N ARG A 57 0.31 2.63 1.90
CA ARG A 57 0.51 1.42 2.72
C ARG A 57 1.58 1.62 3.78
N ALA A 58 2.65 2.35 3.48
CA ALA A 58 3.68 2.68 4.45
C ALA A 58 3.16 3.55 5.62
N GLN A 59 2.06 4.29 5.44
CA GLN A 59 1.45 5.16 6.45
C GLN A 59 0.36 4.47 7.30
N CYS A 60 -0.04 3.26 6.94
CA CYS A 60 -1.05 2.51 7.68
C CYS A 60 -0.43 1.34 8.48
N ASN A 61 -1.09 0.91 9.54
CA ASN A 61 -0.85 -0.40 10.15
C ASN A 61 -2.13 -0.94 10.80
N TRP A 62 -2.10 -2.20 11.24
CA TRP A 62 -3.30 -2.87 11.75
C TRP A 62 -4.00 -2.11 12.87
N ASN A 63 -3.23 -1.64 13.86
CA ASN A 63 -3.77 -1.09 15.10
C ASN A 63 -3.77 0.45 15.16
N GLY A 64 -3.25 1.15 14.14
CA GLY A 64 -3.02 2.60 14.16
C GLY A 64 -1.89 3.03 15.12
N VAL A 65 -1.03 2.11 15.54
CA VAL A 65 -0.01 2.40 16.56
C VAL A 65 1.08 3.30 15.97
N ARG A 66 1.53 4.28 16.76
CA ARG A 66 2.60 5.19 16.38
C ARG A 66 3.90 4.43 16.11
N ARG A 67 4.64 4.83 15.08
CA ARG A 67 5.99 4.31 14.81
C ARG A 67 6.96 5.48 14.66
N GLY A 68 7.85 5.62 15.64
CA GLY A 68 8.64 6.84 15.79
C GLY A 68 7.74 8.06 15.99
N ARG A 69 7.93 9.10 15.19
CA ARG A 69 7.12 10.34 15.28
C ARG A 69 5.78 10.26 14.54
N ILE A 70 5.61 9.29 13.64
CA ILE A 70 4.46 9.20 12.72
C ILE A 70 3.31 8.42 13.37
N LYS A 71 2.14 9.06 13.49
CA LYS A 71 0.88 8.38 13.82
C LYS A 71 0.39 7.64 12.58
N LYS A 72 0.21 6.33 12.68
CA LYS A 72 -0.22 5.49 11.55
C LYS A 72 -1.73 5.46 11.46
N HIS A 73 -2.25 5.35 10.24
CA HIS A 73 -3.66 5.11 10.02
C HIS A 73 -4.05 3.66 10.34
N LYS A 74 -5.20 3.46 10.97
CA LYS A 74 -5.64 2.16 11.49
C LYS A 74 -6.39 1.36 10.42
N LEU A 75 -6.00 0.10 10.21
CA LEU A 75 -6.66 -0.79 9.24
C LEU A 75 -7.70 -1.73 9.85
N ASN A 76 -7.61 -2.03 11.15
CA ASN A 76 -8.57 -2.94 11.78
C ASN A 76 -10.00 -2.37 11.71
N LYS A 77 -10.92 -3.16 11.12
CA LYS A 77 -12.31 -2.79 10.76
C LYS A 77 -12.45 -1.72 9.68
N SER A 78 -11.39 -1.47 8.92
CA SER A 78 -11.42 -0.56 7.79
C SER A 78 -12.40 -1.02 6.70
N PRO A 79 -13.26 -0.13 6.17
CA PRO A 79 -14.18 -0.45 5.07
C PRO A 79 -13.45 -0.94 3.81
N ILE A 80 -12.30 -0.35 3.48
CA ILE A 80 -11.53 -0.78 2.30
C ILE A 80 -10.94 -2.17 2.49
N VAL A 81 -10.46 -2.49 3.70
CA VAL A 81 -9.94 -3.83 4.04
C VAL A 81 -11.04 -4.87 3.90
N LEU A 82 -12.23 -4.61 4.46
CA LEU A 82 -13.36 -5.52 4.36
C LEU A 82 -13.81 -5.72 2.90
N ALA A 83 -13.83 -4.65 2.10
CA ALA A 83 -14.17 -4.72 0.68
C ALA A 83 -13.14 -5.53 -0.13
N VAL A 84 -11.83 -5.32 0.11
CA VAL A 84 -10.75 -6.10 -0.53
C VAL A 84 -10.86 -7.58 -0.16
N TRP A 85 -11.06 -7.90 1.12
CA TRP A 85 -11.18 -9.28 1.57
C TRP A 85 -12.41 -9.99 0.99
N ASN A 86 -13.55 -9.28 0.92
CA ASN A 86 -14.74 -9.81 0.27
C ASN A 86 -14.49 -10.05 -1.23
N GLY A 87 -13.85 -9.10 -1.93
CA GLY A 87 -13.46 -9.28 -3.33
C GLY A 87 -12.58 -10.51 -3.53
N LEU A 88 -11.54 -10.67 -2.72
CA LEU A 88 -10.66 -11.85 -2.77
C LEU A 88 -11.47 -13.14 -2.57
N ARG A 89 -12.37 -13.22 -1.59
CA ARG A 89 -13.19 -14.43 -1.37
C ARG A 89 -14.14 -14.77 -2.50
N GLN A 90 -14.50 -13.79 -3.34
CA GLN A 90 -15.31 -14.05 -4.53
C GLN A 90 -14.47 -14.56 -5.71
N ASN A 91 -13.14 -14.51 -5.61
CA ASN A 91 -12.25 -15.17 -6.55
C ASN A 91 -12.21 -16.69 -6.23
N PRO A 92 -12.49 -17.59 -7.19
CA PRO A 92 -12.46 -19.03 -6.95
C PRO A 92 -11.14 -19.57 -6.38
N ALA A 93 -10.01 -18.96 -6.71
CA ALA A 93 -8.69 -19.37 -6.19
C ALA A 93 -8.48 -18.98 -4.71
N CYS A 94 -9.34 -18.11 -4.16
CA CYS A 94 -9.18 -17.47 -2.86
C CYS A 94 -10.41 -17.66 -1.96
N SER A 95 -11.42 -18.44 -2.38
CA SER A 95 -12.71 -18.56 -1.70
C SER A 95 -12.60 -19.09 -0.27
N ASN A 96 -11.55 -19.85 0.01
CA ASN A 96 -11.34 -20.53 1.30
C ASN A 96 -10.44 -19.73 2.25
N PHE A 97 -10.03 -18.51 1.90
CA PHE A 97 -9.14 -17.71 2.75
C PHE A 97 -9.87 -17.23 4.03
N THR A 98 -9.31 -17.61 5.17
CA THR A 98 -9.86 -17.24 6.49
C THR A 98 -9.54 -15.78 6.84
N ASP A 99 -10.28 -15.18 7.76
CA ASP A 99 -9.99 -13.81 8.23
C ASP A 99 -8.59 -13.70 8.83
N ALA A 100 -8.14 -14.71 9.57
CA ALA A 100 -6.81 -14.73 10.18
C ALA A 100 -5.70 -14.71 9.12
N ALA A 101 -5.89 -15.46 8.04
CA ALA A 101 -4.93 -15.58 6.95
C ALA A 101 -4.87 -14.29 6.10
N LEU A 102 -6.03 -13.74 5.74
CA LEU A 102 -6.14 -12.43 5.08
C LEU A 102 -5.56 -11.29 5.93
N GLN A 103 -5.78 -11.32 7.25
CA GLN A 103 -5.18 -10.37 8.19
C GLN A 103 -3.67 -10.47 8.16
N PHE A 104 -3.13 -11.68 8.32
CA PHE A 104 -1.70 -11.92 8.36
C PHE A 104 -1.01 -11.39 7.09
N GLU A 105 -1.51 -11.76 5.91
CA GLU A 105 -0.93 -11.32 4.64
C GLU A 105 -1.17 -9.82 4.37
N THR A 106 -2.29 -9.24 4.82
CA THR A 106 -2.51 -7.79 4.75
C THR A 106 -1.49 -7.04 5.60
N VAL A 107 -1.28 -7.45 6.86
CA VAL A 107 -0.28 -6.83 7.74
C VAL A 107 1.10 -6.91 7.11
N LYS A 108 1.48 -8.08 6.60
CA LYS A 108 2.76 -8.31 5.93
C LYS A 108 2.93 -7.43 4.68
N ALA A 109 1.89 -7.26 3.86
CA ALA A 109 1.93 -6.40 2.68
C ALA A 109 2.15 -4.91 3.02
N PHE A 110 1.66 -4.44 4.17
CA PHE A 110 1.83 -3.06 4.63
C PHE A 110 3.15 -2.83 5.36
N VAL A 111 3.63 -3.80 6.15
CA VAL A 111 4.96 -3.74 6.77
C VAL A 111 6.06 -3.68 5.71
N ARG A 112 5.97 -4.53 4.68
CA ARG A 112 6.90 -4.54 3.54
C ARG A 112 6.89 -3.23 2.75
N ALA A 113 5.72 -2.59 2.63
CA ALA A 113 5.62 -1.28 1.98
C ALA A 113 6.43 -0.22 2.73
N ALA A 114 6.30 -0.16 4.06
CA ALA A 114 7.09 0.77 4.88
C ALA A 114 8.61 0.53 4.76
N GLU A 115 9.03 -0.73 4.64
CA GLU A 115 10.44 -1.08 4.37
C GLU A 115 10.90 -0.64 2.98
N ALA A 116 10.08 -0.88 1.96
CA ALA A 116 10.38 -0.46 0.59
C ALA A 116 10.55 1.06 0.48
N THR A 117 9.64 1.84 1.08
CA THR A 117 9.75 3.31 1.09
C THR A 117 11.04 3.78 1.77
N ARG A 118 11.46 3.15 2.88
CA ARG A 118 12.75 3.47 3.53
C ARG A 118 13.94 3.17 2.62
N ARG A 119 13.92 2.04 1.90
CA ARG A 119 14.99 1.67 0.96
C ARG A 119 15.06 2.63 -0.24
N ILE A 120 13.91 3.03 -0.78
CA ILE A 120 13.83 4.02 -1.87
C ILE A 120 14.41 5.36 -1.42
N ALA A 121 14.00 5.85 -0.23
CA ALA A 121 14.52 7.10 0.32
C ALA A 121 16.03 7.05 0.57
N ALA A 122 16.55 5.96 1.17
CA ALA A 122 17.98 5.79 1.39
C ALA A 122 18.77 5.78 0.08
N ARG A 123 18.23 5.12 -0.96
CA ARG A 123 18.84 5.09 -2.29
C ARG A 123 18.86 6.47 -2.95
N ALA A 124 17.79 7.25 -2.79
CA ALA A 124 17.72 8.60 -3.34
C ALA A 124 18.76 9.53 -2.71
N ILE A 125 19.00 9.41 -1.39
CA ILE A 125 20.05 10.18 -0.69
C ILE A 125 21.43 9.82 -1.25
N LEU A 126 21.75 8.53 -1.36
CA LEU A 126 23.05 8.09 -1.90
C LEU A 126 23.29 8.55 -3.34
N LEU A 127 22.23 8.61 -4.16
CA LEU A 127 22.33 9.12 -5.53
C LEU A 127 22.57 10.64 -5.55
N ALA A 128 21.87 11.39 -4.71
CA ALA A 128 22.06 12.83 -4.60
C ALA A 128 23.46 13.20 -4.08
N GLU A 129 23.99 12.45 -3.11
CA GLU A 129 25.37 12.60 -2.62
C GLU A 129 26.39 12.37 -3.75
N ARG A 130 26.20 11.30 -4.54
CA ARG A 130 27.07 11.00 -5.69
C ARG A 130 27.01 12.06 -6.80
N GLU A 131 25.84 12.61 -7.07
CA GLU A 131 25.66 13.69 -8.04
C GLU A 131 26.31 14.99 -7.57
N ALA A 132 26.28 15.29 -6.27
CA ALA A 132 26.97 16.44 -5.68
C ALA A 132 28.49 16.31 -5.81
N ASP A 133 29.05 15.15 -5.43
CA ASP A 133 30.50 14.88 -5.53
C ASP A 133 31.01 15.05 -6.98
N HIS A 134 30.24 14.55 -7.97
CA HIS A 134 30.61 14.65 -9.39
C HIS A 134 30.49 16.09 -9.95
N ASN A 135 29.55 16.89 -9.46
CA ASN A 135 29.44 18.29 -9.87
C ASN A 135 30.56 19.16 -9.28
N ASP A 136 31.03 18.84 -8.07
CA ASP A 136 32.16 19.54 -7.44
C ASP A 136 33.49 19.24 -8.14
N GLU A 137 33.71 18.00 -8.60
CA GLU A 137 34.89 17.66 -9.42
C GLU A 137 34.86 18.37 -10.79
N HIS A 138 33.71 18.42 -11.47
CA HIS A 138 33.61 19.05 -12.79
C HIS A 138 33.79 20.59 -12.74
N ASN A 139 33.26 21.25 -11.70
CA ASN A 139 33.47 22.68 -11.48
C ASN A 139 34.92 23.03 -11.07
N ALA A 140 35.65 22.08 -10.48
CA ALA A 140 37.06 22.27 -10.14
C ALA A 140 37.97 22.16 -11.38
N GLU A 141 37.60 21.34 -12.37
CA GLU A 141 38.36 21.17 -13.62
C GLU A 141 38.11 22.29 -14.64
N GLU A 142 36.91 22.90 -14.69
CA GLU A 142 36.61 24.03 -15.61
C GLU A 142 37.20 25.39 -15.17
N ASN A 143 37.74 25.50 -13.94
CA ASN A 143 38.32 26.73 -13.40
C ASN A 143 39.87 26.78 -13.46
N ILE A 144 40.51 25.91 -14.26
CA ILE A 144 41.96 25.87 -14.53
C ILE A 144 42.23 26.23 -15.99
#